data_AF-A0A5J5BFK5-F1
#
_entry.id   AF-A0A5J5BFK5-F1
#
_cell.length_a   1.000
_cell.length_b   1.000
_cell.length_c   1.000
_cell.angle_alpha   90.00
_cell.angle_beta   90.00
_cell.angle_gamma   90.00
#
_symmetry.space_group_name_H-M   'P 1'
#
loop_
_entity.id
_entity.type
_entity.pdbx_description
1 polymer ?
#
loop_
_entity_poly.entity_id
_entity_poly.type
_entity_poly.pdbx_seq_one_letter_code
_entity_poly.pdbx_strand_id
1 'polypeptide(L)'
;MAGGAMNEALRDRVTHLENFVGVPEDDDGVSLSASTEQHAIELVDLRKILDDFMTETNVRINNIMEDVMSLTDVVKINLKSLEDDVALVKKSSPYPPKRHRRALVEIKLDITVEVPDEVADLLKEFADVMPPELPKSLSPRRATDHKIDLD
;
A
#
# COMPACT_ATOMS: atom_id res chain seq x y z
N MET A 1 -32.16 9.76 -15.82
CA MET A 1 -33.39 9.29 -16.50
C MET A 1 -33.24 9.02 -18.00
N ALA A 2 -32.16 9.48 -18.68
CA ALA A 2 -32.03 9.32 -20.15
C ALA A 2 -31.66 7.89 -20.63
N GLY A 3 -31.03 7.06 -19.79
CA GLY A 3 -30.57 5.72 -20.20
C GLY A 3 -31.68 4.66 -20.32
N GLY A 4 -32.79 4.82 -19.60
CA GLY A 4 -33.87 3.81 -19.56
C GLY A 4 -34.64 3.72 -20.88
N ALA A 5 -35.04 4.87 -21.44
CA ALA A 5 -35.78 4.92 -22.70
C ALA A 5 -34.97 4.40 -23.90
N MET A 6 -33.64 4.62 -23.89
CA MET A 6 -32.76 4.11 -24.94
C MET A 6 -32.61 2.59 -24.88
N ASN A 7 -32.61 2.01 -23.67
CA ASN A 7 -32.51 0.56 -23.47
C ASN A 7 -33.79 -0.16 -23.88
N GLU A 8 -34.96 0.41 -23.54
CA GLU A 8 -36.27 -0.14 -23.94
C GLU A 8 -36.44 -0.20 -25.47
N ALA A 9 -36.09 0.88 -26.18
CA ALA A 9 -36.08 0.91 -27.65
C ALA A 9 -35.08 -0.08 -28.27
N LEU A 10 -33.97 -0.37 -27.58
CA LEU A 10 -32.99 -1.37 -28.00
C LEU A 10 -33.54 -2.79 -27.82
N ARG A 11 -34.19 -3.06 -26.68
CA ARG A 11 -34.85 -4.34 -26.39
C ARG A 11 -35.93 -4.65 -27.44
N ASP A 12 -36.81 -3.70 -27.72
CA ASP A 12 -37.90 -3.88 -28.69
C ASP A 12 -37.37 -4.17 -30.10
N ARG A 13 -36.25 -3.53 -30.48
CA ARG A 13 -35.58 -3.79 -31.76
C ARG A 13 -34.94 -5.18 -31.80
N VAL A 14 -34.29 -5.62 -30.73
CA VAL A 14 -33.70 -6.96 -30.63
C VAL A 14 -34.79 -8.03 -30.71
N THR A 15 -35.88 -7.89 -29.96
CA THR A 15 -37.03 -8.80 -30.00
C THR A 15 -37.67 -8.85 -31.38
N HIS A 16 -37.81 -7.70 -32.06
CA HIS A 16 -38.40 -7.67 -33.41
C HIS A 16 -37.53 -8.40 -34.44
N LEU A 17 -36.21 -8.21 -34.39
CA LEU A 17 -35.27 -8.91 -35.27
C LEU A 17 -35.21 -10.41 -34.97
N GLU A 18 -35.23 -10.78 -33.69
CA GLU A 18 -35.27 -12.17 -33.25
C GLU A 18 -36.51 -12.91 -33.78
N ASN A 19 -37.68 -12.27 -33.72
CA ASN A 19 -38.91 -12.81 -34.29
C ASN A 19 -38.87 -12.94 -35.83
N PHE A 20 -38.10 -12.07 -36.51
CA PHE A 20 -37.95 -12.12 -37.97
C PHE A 20 -36.99 -13.20 -38.44
N VAL A 21 -35.91 -13.46 -37.68
CA VAL A 21 -34.86 -14.44 -38.01
C VAL A 21 -35.24 -15.85 -37.53
N GLY A 22 -36.07 -15.96 -36.48
CA GLY A 22 -36.41 -17.22 -35.83
C GLY A 22 -35.37 -17.63 -34.79
N VAL A 23 -35.77 -18.42 -33.80
CA VAL A 23 -34.86 -18.97 -32.79
C VAL A 23 -34.10 -20.15 -33.41
N PRO A 24 -32.76 -20.24 -33.27
CA PRO A 24 -32.00 -21.40 -33.73
C PRO A 24 -32.54 -22.69 -33.09
N GLU A 25 -32.62 -23.78 -33.87
CA GLU A 25 -33.25 -25.07 -33.47
C GLU A 25 -32.46 -25.87 -32.40
N ASP A 26 -31.41 -25.30 -31.82
CA ASP A 26 -30.65 -25.95 -30.76
C ASP A 26 -31.48 -25.92 -29.46
N ASP A 27 -31.71 -27.10 -28.87
CA ASP A 27 -32.66 -27.37 -27.76
C ASP A 27 -32.37 -26.59 -26.44
N ASP A 28 -31.23 -25.88 -26.39
CA ASP A 28 -30.78 -25.04 -25.26
C ASP A 28 -30.83 -23.52 -25.57
N GLY A 29 -31.38 -23.12 -26.72
CA GLY A 29 -31.37 -21.75 -27.22
C GLY A 29 -32.28 -20.79 -26.45
N VAL A 30 -31.74 -20.08 -25.46
CA VAL A 30 -32.43 -18.96 -24.80
C VAL A 30 -32.52 -17.77 -25.77
N SER A 31 -33.71 -17.14 -25.84
CA SER A 31 -33.91 -15.94 -26.66
C SER A 31 -32.89 -14.83 -26.34
N LEU A 32 -32.34 -14.16 -27.36
CA LEU A 32 -31.38 -13.07 -27.23
C LEU A 32 -31.93 -11.92 -26.36
N SER A 33 -33.23 -11.64 -26.49
CA SER A 33 -33.94 -10.70 -25.63
C SER A 33 -33.91 -11.10 -24.15
N ALA A 34 -34.16 -12.38 -23.85
CA ALA A 34 -34.10 -12.93 -22.49
C ALA A 34 -32.66 -12.97 -21.95
N SER A 35 -31.67 -13.32 -22.78
CA SER A 35 -30.24 -13.28 -22.42
C SER A 35 -29.78 -11.85 -22.10
N THR A 36 -30.23 -10.85 -22.86
CA THR A 36 -29.88 -9.45 -22.63
C THR A 36 -30.46 -8.92 -21.32
N GLU A 37 -31.70 -9.31 -20.99
CA GLU A 37 -32.33 -8.99 -19.71
C GLU A 37 -31.60 -9.65 -18.54
N GLN A 38 -31.24 -10.93 -18.68
CA GLN A 38 -30.47 -11.67 -17.68
C GLN A 38 -29.11 -11.01 -17.39
N HIS A 39 -28.35 -10.64 -18.42
CA HIS A 39 -27.08 -9.94 -18.25
C HIS A 39 -27.24 -8.55 -17.62
N ALA A 40 -28.37 -7.86 -17.85
CA ALA A 40 -28.65 -6.59 -17.18
C ALA A 40 -28.83 -6.79 -15.66
N ILE A 41 -29.49 -7.88 -15.24
CA ILE A 41 -29.63 -8.24 -13.82
C ILE A 41 -28.26 -8.57 -13.22
N GLU A 42 -27.45 -9.39 -13.89
CA GLU A 42 -26.10 -9.74 -13.43
C GLU A 42 -25.21 -8.50 -13.26
N LEU A 43 -25.29 -7.53 -14.17
CA LEU A 43 -24.54 -6.27 -14.05
C LEU A 43 -25.01 -5.42 -12.86
N VAL A 44 -26.31 -5.43 -12.55
CA VAL A 44 -26.84 -4.73 -11.37
C VAL A 44 -26.34 -5.40 -10.08
N ASP A 45 -26.35 -6.73 -10.03
CA ASP A 45 -25.87 -7.48 -8.87
C ASP A 45 -24.36 -7.30 -8.68
N LEU A 46 -23.56 -7.38 -9.75
CA LEU A 46 -22.12 -7.10 -9.71
C LEU A 46 -21.82 -5.68 -9.23
N ARG A 47 -22.60 -4.70 -9.70
CA ARG A 47 -22.47 -3.32 -9.22
C ARG A 47 -22.72 -3.22 -7.72
N LYS A 48 -23.76 -3.89 -7.23
CA LYS A 48 -24.06 -3.91 -5.79
C LYS A 48 -22.93 -4.56 -4.98
N ILE A 49 -22.40 -5.69 -5.45
CA ILE A 49 -21.25 -6.36 -4.82
C ILE A 49 -20.04 -5.42 -4.75
N LEU A 50 -19.77 -4.68 -5.83
CA LEU A 50 -18.68 -3.72 -5.86
C LEU A 50 -18.91 -2.55 -4.90
N ASP A 51 -20.12 -2.00 -4.85
CA ASP A 51 -20.47 -0.92 -3.92
C ASP A 51 -20.33 -1.40 -2.46
N ASP A 52 -20.83 -2.58 -2.13
CA ASP A 52 -20.69 -3.19 -0.81
C ASP A 52 -19.20 -3.38 -0.44
N PHE A 53 -18.39 -3.92 -1.35
CA PHE A 53 -16.94 -4.08 -1.16
C PHE A 53 -16.23 -2.74 -0.90
N MET A 54 -16.57 -1.70 -1.68
CA MET A 54 -15.99 -0.37 -1.51
C MET A 54 -16.38 0.22 -0.15
N THR A 55 -17.63 0.06 0.29
CA THR A 55 -18.06 0.53 1.62
C THR A 55 -17.35 -0.21 2.75
N GLU A 56 -17.25 -1.54 2.69
CA GLU A 56 -16.53 -2.34 3.68
C GLU A 56 -15.05 -1.94 3.76
N THR A 57 -14.40 -1.80 2.60
CA THR A 57 -12.98 -1.44 2.52
C THR A 57 -12.73 -0.05 3.11
N ASN A 58 -13.61 0.92 2.85
CA ASN A 58 -13.50 2.26 3.43
C ASN A 58 -13.64 2.25 4.96
N VAL A 59 -14.59 1.47 5.50
CA VAL A 59 -14.74 1.30 6.96
C VAL A 59 -13.47 0.68 7.55
N ARG A 60 -12.92 -0.35 6.91
CA ARG A 60 -11.69 -1.02 7.36
C ARG A 60 -10.49 -0.07 7.37
N ILE A 61 -10.31 0.74 6.33
CA ILE A 61 -9.23 1.72 6.24
C ILE A 61 -9.36 2.78 7.34
N ASN A 62 -10.57 3.28 7.59
CA ASN A 62 -10.81 4.27 8.65
C ASN A 62 -10.45 3.73 10.02
N ASN A 63 -10.87 2.51 10.35
CA ASN A 63 -10.52 1.88 11.63
C ASN A 63 -9.00 1.74 11.82
N ILE A 64 -8.28 1.31 10.77
CA ILE A 64 -6.81 1.21 10.81
C ILE A 64 -6.18 2.58 11.03
N MET A 65 -6.70 3.64 10.40
CA MET A 65 -6.21 4.99 10.58
C MET A 65 -6.41 5.47 12.03
N GLU A 66 -7.56 5.21 12.63
CA GLU A 66 -7.83 5.53 14.04
C GLU A 66 -6.84 4.81 14.98
N ASP A 67 -6.57 3.53 14.74
CA ASP A 67 -5.60 2.75 15.52
C ASP A 67 -4.17 3.32 15.40
N VAL A 68 -3.75 3.69 14.18
CA VAL A 68 -2.43 4.30 13.93
C VAL A 68 -2.32 5.66 14.60
N MET A 69 -3.39 6.46 14.61
CA MET A 69 -3.42 7.74 15.33
C MET A 69 -3.30 7.53 16.85
N SER A 70 -4.02 6.56 17.41
CA SER A 70 -3.92 6.21 18.83
C SER A 70 -2.51 5.75 19.21
N LEU A 71 -1.91 4.86 18.40
CA LEU A 71 -0.54 4.41 18.60
C LEU A 71 0.47 5.57 18.55
N THR A 72 0.25 6.52 17.65
CA THR A 72 1.07 7.73 17.53
C THR A 72 1.06 8.54 18.82
N ASP A 73 -0.10 8.71 19.44
CA ASP A 73 -0.23 9.42 20.71
C ASP A 73 0.47 8.69 21.86
N VAL A 74 0.34 7.36 21.93
CA VAL A 74 1.04 6.53 22.93
C VAL A 74 2.55 6.67 22.81
N VAL A 75 3.10 6.55 21.60
CA VAL A 75 4.54 6.70 21.35
C VAL A 75 5.02 8.10 21.73
N LYS A 76 4.23 9.14 21.41
CA LYS A 76 4.54 10.53 21.75
C LYS A 76 4.59 10.76 23.26
N ILE A 77 3.67 10.16 24.03
CA ILE A 77 3.68 10.24 25.49
C ILE A 77 4.92 9.54 26.06
N ASN A 78 5.20 8.32 25.60
CA ASN A 78 6.34 7.54 26.07
C ASN A 78 7.68 8.23 25.76
N LEU A 79 7.82 8.85 24.59
CA LEU A 79 9.03 9.57 24.21
C LEU A 79 9.28 10.81 25.09
N LYS A 80 8.23 11.56 25.44
CA LYS A 80 8.33 12.70 26.37
C LYS A 80 8.78 12.24 27.76
N SER A 81 8.18 11.17 28.26
CA SER A 81 8.59 10.58 29.54
C SER A 81 10.05 10.15 29.53
N LEU A 82 10.50 9.52 28.43
CA LEU A 82 11.90 9.11 28.27
C LEU A 82 12.85 10.32 28.21
N GLU A 83 12.46 11.40 27.53
CA GLU A 83 13.22 12.65 27.49
C GLU A 83 13.41 13.25 28.90
N ASP A 84 12.35 13.24 29.71
CA ASP A 84 12.39 13.69 31.10
C ASP A 84 13.35 12.83 31.95
N ASP A 85 13.27 11.50 31.82
CA ASP A 85 14.16 10.56 32.52
C ASP A 85 15.64 10.77 32.14
N VAL A 86 15.94 10.96 30.84
CA VAL A 86 17.30 11.26 30.36
C VAL A 86 17.81 12.60 30.91
N ALA A 87 16.94 13.61 31.01
CA ALA A 87 17.31 14.90 31.60
C ALA A 87 17.66 14.78 33.08
N LEU A 88 16.99 13.90 33.83
CA LEU A 88 17.29 13.63 35.24
C LEU A 88 18.66 12.95 35.42
N VAL A 89 18.95 11.91 34.62
CA VAL A 89 20.26 11.21 34.64
C VAL A 89 21.40 12.17 34.32
N LYS A 90 21.19 13.07 33.36
CA LYS A 90 22.20 14.08 32.98
C LYS A 90 22.52 15.05 34.11
N LYS A 91 21.55 15.35 34.98
CA LYS A 91 21.73 16.23 36.16
C LYS A 91 22.38 15.52 37.35
N SER A 92 22.16 14.21 37.50
CA SER A 92 22.71 13.43 38.62
C SER A 92 24.12 12.90 38.38
N SER A 93 24.66 13.01 37.16
CA SER A 93 26.05 12.66 36.85
C SER A 93 27.03 13.57 37.63
N PRO A 94 27.87 13.02 38.54
CA PRO A 94 28.82 13.80 39.35
C PRO A 94 30.05 14.27 38.57
N TYR A 95 30.20 13.85 37.31
CA TYR A 95 31.35 14.18 36.48
C TYR A 95 30.96 15.25 35.45
N PRO A 96 31.77 16.32 35.30
CA PRO A 96 31.54 17.27 34.21
C PRO A 96 31.53 16.51 32.88
N PRO A 97 30.74 16.95 31.88
CA PRO A 97 30.78 16.32 30.57
C PRO A 97 32.21 16.38 30.07
N LYS A 98 32.89 15.23 30.09
CA LYS A 98 34.20 15.10 29.47
C LYS A 98 34.02 15.59 28.03
N ARG A 99 34.88 16.51 27.61
CA ARG A 99 34.94 17.02 26.24
C ARG A 99 35.40 15.89 25.32
N HIS A 100 34.54 14.92 25.07
CA HIS A 100 34.73 13.96 24.00
C HIS A 100 34.67 14.77 22.72
N ARG A 101 35.76 14.74 21.95
CA ARG A 101 35.80 15.34 20.63
C ARG A 101 34.76 14.58 19.79
N ARG A 102 33.60 15.20 19.61
CA ARG A 102 32.51 14.66 18.80
C ARG A 102 33.03 14.47 17.38
N ALA A 103 33.16 13.24 16.94
CA ALA A 103 33.34 12.91 15.54
C ALA A 103 31.95 12.75 14.93
N LEU A 104 31.56 13.69 14.07
CA LEU A 104 30.36 13.57 13.23
C LEU A 104 30.61 12.46 12.20
N VAL A 105 29.78 11.43 12.23
CA VAL A 105 29.72 10.43 11.16
C VAL A 105 28.54 10.80 10.26
N GLU A 106 28.83 11.12 8.99
CA GLU A 106 27.83 11.39 7.97
C GLU A 106 27.07 10.11 7.61
N ILE A 107 25.88 9.95 8.16
CA ILE A 107 24.90 8.98 7.67
C ILE A 107 24.11 9.68 6.57
N LYS A 108 24.37 9.33 5.30
CA LYS A 108 23.66 9.92 4.16
C LYS A 108 22.20 9.46 4.11
N LEU A 109 21.35 10.17 4.86
CA LEU A 109 20.02 10.64 4.45
C LEU A 109 19.64 11.82 5.37
N ASP A 110 20.45 12.90 5.35
CA ASP A 110 20.28 14.18 6.07
C ASP A 110 19.88 14.14 7.56
N ILE A 111 20.16 13.04 8.25
CA ILE A 111 19.94 12.89 9.69
C ILE A 111 21.24 12.37 10.32
N THR A 112 21.91 13.25 11.07
CA THR A 112 23.09 12.89 11.87
C THR A 112 22.63 12.40 13.24
N VAL A 113 23.01 11.17 13.60
CA VAL A 113 22.70 10.56 14.91
C VAL A 113 24.02 10.39 15.66
N GLU A 114 24.12 10.94 16.88
CA GLU A 114 25.31 10.82 17.72
C GLU A 114 25.43 9.37 18.25
N VAL A 115 26.51 8.67 17.88
CA VAL A 115 26.80 7.30 18.31
C VAL A 115 27.92 7.31 19.37
N PRO A 116 27.78 6.56 20.49
CA PRO A 116 28.81 6.45 21.54
C PRO A 116 30.15 5.89 21.04
N ASP A 117 31.27 6.30 21.65
CA ASP A 117 32.64 5.92 21.25
C ASP A 117 32.85 4.39 21.27
N GLU A 118 32.21 3.69 22.22
CA GLU A 118 32.28 2.22 22.33
C GLU A 118 31.69 1.52 21.10
N VAL A 119 30.67 2.13 20.47
CA VAL A 119 30.03 1.63 19.26
C VAL A 119 30.79 2.08 18.01
N ALA A 120 31.54 3.19 18.08
CA ALA A 120 32.35 3.67 16.97
C ALA A 120 33.50 2.71 16.63
N ASP A 121 34.16 2.14 17.64
CA ASP A 121 35.19 1.13 17.45
C ASP A 121 34.63 -0.13 16.77
N LEU A 122 33.42 -0.54 17.16
CA LEU A 122 32.69 -1.65 16.54
C LEU A 122 32.30 -1.31 15.10
N LEU A 123 31.72 -0.14 14.82
CA LEU A 123 31.35 0.26 13.46
C LEU A 123 32.55 0.38 12.52
N LYS A 124 33.72 0.76 13.06
CA LYS A 124 34.97 0.80 12.31
C LYS A 124 35.45 -0.60 11.91
N GLU A 125 35.19 -1.61 12.74
CA GLU A 125 35.44 -3.02 12.40
C GLU A 125 34.60 -3.48 11.21
N PHE A 126 33.36 -2.99 11.10
CA PHE A 126 32.43 -3.33 10.02
C PHE A 126 32.41 -2.30 8.87
N ALA A 127 33.32 -1.33 8.84
CA ALA A 127 33.37 -0.31 7.80
C ALA A 127 33.60 -0.89 6.39
N ASP A 128 34.27 -2.04 6.32
CA ASP A 128 34.53 -2.78 5.07
C ASP A 128 33.36 -3.67 4.64
N VAL A 129 32.36 -3.89 5.51
CA VAL A 129 31.16 -4.68 5.18
C VAL A 129 30.20 -3.91 4.28
N MET A 130 30.20 -2.58 4.38
CA MET A 130 29.40 -1.71 3.51
C MET A 130 30.31 -0.92 2.57
N PRO A 131 30.63 -1.44 1.37
CA PRO A 131 31.49 -0.75 0.43
C PRO A 131 30.90 0.64 0.08
N PRO A 132 31.75 1.67 -0.09
CA PRO A 132 31.30 3.04 -0.36
C PRO A 132 30.54 3.17 -1.68
N GLU A 133 30.76 2.23 -2.60
CA GLU A 133 29.98 2.07 -3.82
C GLU A 133 29.26 0.72 -3.78
N LEU A 134 27.95 0.75 -3.95
CA LEU A 134 27.16 -0.47 -4.12
C LEU A 134 27.59 -1.17 -5.43
N PRO A 135 27.66 -2.52 -5.45
CA PRO A 135 27.92 -3.25 -6.68
C PRO A 135 26.93 -2.82 -7.77
N LYS A 136 27.41 -2.52 -8.97
CA LYS A 136 26.58 -2.09 -10.12
C LYS A 136 25.49 -3.11 -10.49
N SER A 137 25.66 -4.35 -10.07
CA SER A 137 24.68 -5.42 -10.21
C SER A 137 24.78 -6.32 -8.98
N LEU A 138 23.63 -6.67 -8.40
CA LEU A 138 23.56 -7.70 -7.38
C LEU A 138 23.78 -9.07 -8.01
N SER A 139 24.25 -10.04 -7.22
CA SER A 139 24.25 -11.44 -7.67
C SER A 139 22.83 -11.83 -8.11
N PRO A 140 22.65 -12.53 -9.24
CA PRO A 140 21.34 -12.93 -9.72
C PRO A 140 20.56 -13.64 -8.62
N ARG A 141 19.38 -13.12 -8.24
CA ARG A 141 18.52 -13.76 -7.22
C ARG A 141 17.96 -15.10 -7.70
N ARG A 142 18.02 -15.36 -9.01
CA ARG A 142 17.54 -16.55 -9.72
C ARG A 142 18.55 -16.92 -10.81
N ALA A 143 18.49 -18.15 -11.32
CA ALA A 143 19.36 -18.62 -12.41
C ALA A 143 19.28 -17.76 -13.68
N THR A 144 18.16 -17.04 -13.86
CA THR A 144 17.96 -16.03 -14.90
C THR A 144 17.57 -14.70 -14.26
N ASP A 145 18.33 -13.66 -14.58
CA ASP A 145 18.05 -12.29 -14.19
C ASP A 145 17.28 -11.60 -15.32
N HIS A 146 16.03 -11.20 -15.07
CA HIS A 146 15.20 -10.54 -16.07
C HIS A 146 15.45 -9.03 -16.00
N LYS A 147 15.97 -8.44 -17.08
CA LYS A 147 16.07 -6.98 -17.17
C LYS A 147 14.67 -6.40 -17.41
N ILE A 148 14.30 -5.43 -16.58
CA ILE A 148 13.11 -4.61 -16.80
C ILE A 148 13.63 -3.29 -17.36
N ASP A 149 13.39 -3.06 -18.64
CA ASP A 149 13.61 -1.75 -19.25
C ASP A 149 12.43 -0.85 -18.87
N LEU A 150 12.75 0.31 -18.28
CA LEU A 150 11.78 1.35 -17.95
C LEU A 150 11.84 2.38 -19.09
N ASP A 151 10.96 2.21 -20.08
CA ASP A 151 10.66 3.23 -21.08
C ASP A 151 9.81 4.37 -20.48
#